data_AF-A0A7J9ZUU8-F1
#
_entry.id   AF-A0A7J9ZUU8-F1
#
_cell.length_a   1.000
_cell.length_b   1.000
_cell.length_c   1.000
_cell.angle_alpha   90.00
_cell.angle_beta   90.00
_cell.angle_gamma   90.00
#
_symmetry.space_group_name_H-M   'P 1'
#
loop_
_entity.id
_entity.type
_entity.pdbx_description
1 polymer ?
#
loop_
_entity_poly.entity_id
_entity_poly.type
_entity_poly.pdbx_seq_one_letter_code
_entity_poly.pdbx_strand_id
1 'polypeptide(L)'
;MTTFETGHPDGPTHDAGQNNGPQEDPQTTWMAMPSVPDAEFPPLQSVVARPVVQDRWERLVTEVMIPETADRVWDALTEPDAAAEWLAVCRGHWAKEGAESMLDFEDGEFFYCRTETARPVTPQRAGVLRYLWRWAGIGPAAVVTWQVRQHPDRTVVTVTEEAFNPPSDWRSWNGMGWPGILEQLAGYLRTGLGQRWPWRRMGPYIQAVVPAPPFEAWEALTSERAVKHWLQRSHGSLAPGDPMTVVMGDASGTVVLEVTRSVEAAQEFPSYLPYLEFEVRRTAWERALGGRLWIEPAGVGAQFAAGLSSRLGGAWASGPADRAPYFHGFLGGGDSAGAVDVRCDGAAGCRWSAWSARSARGAAAGCAAGAAWLVDLREDDDE
;
A
#
# COMPACT_ATOMS: atom_id res chain seq x y z
N MET A 1 -35.09 5.53 60.94
CA MET A 1 -35.43 4.13 61.28
C MET A 1 -35.90 3.48 59.99
N THR A 2 -35.37 2.35 59.55
CA THR A 2 -34.54 1.36 60.28
C THR A 2 -33.26 1.02 59.49
N THR A 3 -32.16 0.77 60.20
CA THR A 3 -30.88 0.33 59.62
C THR A 3 -30.91 -1.15 59.25
N PHE A 4 -30.31 -1.51 58.12
CA PHE A 4 -30.00 -2.90 57.79
C PHE A 4 -28.56 -3.21 58.22
N GLU A 5 -28.41 -4.15 59.15
CA GLU A 5 -27.11 -4.70 59.54
C GLU A 5 -26.77 -5.89 58.64
N THR A 6 -25.68 -5.80 57.88
CA THR A 6 -25.13 -6.93 57.12
C THR A 6 -24.21 -7.76 58.02
N GLY A 7 -24.78 -8.74 58.71
CA GLY A 7 -24.03 -9.69 59.53
C GLY A 7 -22.99 -10.46 58.72
N HIS A 8 -21.77 -10.59 59.26
CA HIS A 8 -20.67 -11.33 58.64
C HIS A 8 -20.69 -12.78 59.19
N PRO A 9 -20.86 -13.82 58.35
CA PRO A 9 -20.82 -15.21 58.83
C PRO A 9 -19.37 -15.68 58.94
N ASP A 10 -18.93 -16.02 60.15
CA ASP A 10 -17.63 -16.64 60.39
C ASP A 10 -17.53 -18.00 59.67
N GLY A 11 -16.65 -18.08 58.66
CA GLY A 11 -16.33 -19.32 57.96
C GLY A 11 -15.45 -20.24 58.83
N PRO A 12 -15.63 -21.57 58.74
CA PRO A 12 -14.89 -22.50 59.60
C PRO A 12 -13.38 -22.48 59.29
N THR A 13 -12.57 -22.55 60.35
CA THR A 13 -11.13 -22.77 60.23
C THR A 13 -10.84 -24.11 59.56
N HIS A 14 -10.31 -24.08 58.35
CA HIS A 14 -9.79 -25.28 57.70
C HIS A 14 -8.56 -25.78 58.46
N ASP A 15 -8.72 -26.91 59.13
CA ASP A 15 -7.63 -27.61 59.80
C ASP A 15 -6.59 -28.08 58.76
N ALA A 16 -5.31 -28.05 59.12
CA ALA A 16 -4.20 -28.28 58.20
C ALA A 16 -3.99 -29.78 57.96
N GLY A 17 -4.92 -30.39 57.24
CA GLY A 17 -4.93 -31.81 56.92
C GLY A 17 -3.58 -32.27 56.37
N GLN A 18 -2.97 -33.24 57.06
CA GLN A 18 -1.67 -33.81 56.69
C GLN A 18 -1.77 -34.39 55.28
N ASN A 19 -1.13 -33.73 54.32
CA ASN A 19 -1.18 -34.12 52.92
C ASN A 19 -0.28 -35.35 52.72
N ASN A 20 -0.83 -36.51 53.05
CA ASN A 20 -0.25 -37.81 52.74
C ASN A 20 -0.17 -37.94 51.21
N GLY A 21 0.96 -37.50 50.65
CA GLY A 21 1.25 -37.67 49.23
C GLY A 21 1.10 -39.14 48.83
N PRO A 22 0.71 -39.41 47.57
CA PRO A 22 0.42 -40.77 47.12
C PRO A 22 1.62 -41.67 47.44
N GLN A 23 1.38 -42.66 48.30
CA GLN A 23 2.41 -43.56 48.78
C GLN A 23 2.95 -44.37 47.61
N GLU A 24 4.09 -43.96 47.06
CA GLU A 24 4.68 -44.52 45.85
C GLU A 24 4.88 -46.02 46.03
N ASP A 25 4.16 -46.83 45.23
CA ASP A 25 4.26 -48.29 45.29
C ASP A 25 5.65 -48.69 44.78
N PRO A 26 6.54 -49.23 45.64
CA PRO A 26 7.93 -49.52 45.29
C PRO A 26 8.07 -50.70 44.33
N GLN A 27 6.98 -51.28 43.84
CA GLN A 27 6.96 -52.31 42.80
C GLN A 27 6.48 -51.80 41.43
N THR A 28 6.06 -50.53 41.31
CA THR A 28 5.78 -49.93 39.99
C THR A 28 7.07 -49.46 39.31
N THR A 29 8.00 -50.39 39.14
CA THR A 29 9.19 -50.22 38.31
C THR A 29 8.77 -50.20 36.85
N TRP A 30 8.28 -49.04 36.39
CA TRP A 30 8.15 -48.77 34.96
C TRP A 30 9.44 -49.17 34.27
N MET A 31 9.35 -50.05 33.27
CA MET A 31 10.53 -50.51 32.53
C MET A 31 11.26 -49.26 32.02
N ALA A 32 12.46 -49.02 32.54
CA ALA A 32 13.26 -47.88 32.13
C ALA A 32 13.40 -47.93 30.61
N MET A 33 12.81 -46.96 29.91
CA MET A 33 12.91 -46.83 28.47
C MET A 33 14.39 -46.97 28.10
N PRO A 34 14.77 -47.99 27.30
CA PRO A 34 16.17 -48.23 27.00
C PRO A 34 16.72 -46.94 26.42
N SER A 35 17.77 -46.39 27.03
CA SER A 35 18.32 -45.09 26.67
C SER A 35 18.68 -45.11 25.19
N VAL A 36 17.83 -44.49 24.37
CA VAL A 36 18.09 -44.35 22.94
C VAL A 36 19.43 -43.61 22.86
N PRO A 37 20.47 -44.19 22.23
CA PRO A 37 21.74 -43.51 22.11
C PRO A 37 21.53 -42.15 21.43
N ASP A 38 22.36 -41.16 21.77
CA ASP A 38 22.51 -39.93 20.99
C ASP A 38 23.19 -40.26 19.64
N ALA A 39 22.47 -41.01 18.82
CA ALA A 39 22.72 -41.07 17.40
C ALA A 39 22.43 -39.68 16.81
N GLU A 40 23.23 -39.25 15.84
CA GLU A 40 22.90 -38.10 15.00
C GLU A 40 21.70 -38.46 14.11
N PHE A 41 20.51 -38.45 14.70
CA PHE A 41 19.23 -38.49 14.02
C PHE A 41 18.73 -37.03 13.95
N PRO A 42 19.20 -36.24 12.96
CA PRO A 42 18.82 -34.85 12.88
C PRO A 42 17.30 -34.75 12.72
N PRO A 43 16.65 -33.72 13.30
CA PRO A 43 15.20 -33.62 13.30
C PRO A 43 14.65 -33.68 11.87
N LEU A 44 13.41 -34.16 11.71
CA LEU A 44 12.74 -34.33 10.41
C LEU A 44 12.58 -33.03 9.60
N GLN A 45 12.94 -31.88 10.17
CA GLN A 45 12.94 -30.55 9.56
C GLN A 45 14.35 -29.94 9.42
N SER A 46 15.42 -30.70 9.68
CA SER A 46 16.82 -30.26 9.53
C SER A 46 17.19 -29.84 8.10
N VAL A 47 16.52 -30.42 7.10
CA VAL A 47 16.64 -30.04 5.68
C VAL A 47 15.39 -29.25 5.28
N VAL A 48 15.40 -27.94 5.55
CA VAL A 48 14.32 -27.04 5.12
C VAL A 48 14.48 -26.70 3.64
N ALA A 49 13.62 -27.28 2.80
CA ALA A 49 13.42 -26.79 1.44
C ALA A 49 12.73 -25.41 1.51
N ARG A 50 13.30 -24.41 0.82
CA ARG A 50 12.74 -23.06 0.71
C ARG A 50 12.67 -22.63 -0.75
N PRO A 51 11.65 -21.84 -1.17
CA PRO A 51 11.66 -21.22 -2.48
C PRO A 51 12.89 -20.31 -2.61
N VAL A 52 13.51 -20.30 -3.80
CA VAL A 52 14.72 -19.52 -4.09
C VAL A 52 14.42 -18.37 -5.06
N VAL A 53 13.53 -18.61 -6.02
CA VAL A 53 12.95 -17.63 -6.93
C VAL A 53 11.48 -18.02 -7.14
N GLN A 54 10.62 -17.02 -7.27
CA GLN A 54 9.24 -17.15 -7.75
C GLN A 54 8.93 -15.84 -8.45
N ASP A 55 8.88 -15.87 -9.78
CA ASP A 55 8.58 -14.70 -10.59
C ASP A 55 7.16 -14.77 -11.14
N ARG A 56 6.45 -13.66 -11.05
CA ARG A 56 5.15 -13.44 -11.68
C ARG A 56 5.28 -12.28 -12.65
N TRP A 57 4.85 -12.49 -13.88
CA TRP A 57 4.71 -11.42 -14.86
C TRP A 57 3.24 -11.30 -15.23
N GLU A 58 2.72 -10.07 -15.19
CA GLU A 58 1.38 -9.74 -15.62
C GLU A 58 1.42 -8.80 -16.81
N ARG A 59 0.47 -9.01 -17.73
CA ARG A 59 0.25 -8.11 -18.86
C ARG A 59 -1.24 -7.87 -19.04
N LEU A 60 -1.62 -6.61 -18.96
CA LEU A 60 -2.95 -6.12 -19.29
C LEU A 60 -2.88 -5.47 -20.68
N VAL A 61 -3.87 -5.73 -21.53
CA VAL A 61 -3.99 -5.11 -22.85
C VAL A 61 -5.43 -4.65 -23.04
N THR A 62 -5.61 -3.39 -23.38
CA THR A 62 -6.92 -2.77 -23.62
C THR A 62 -6.85 -1.98 -24.91
N GLU A 63 -7.89 -2.05 -25.75
CA GLU A 63 -7.93 -1.41 -27.05
C GLU A 63 -9.25 -0.65 -27.25
N VAL A 64 -9.18 0.53 -27.84
CA VAL A 64 -10.34 1.34 -28.25
C VAL A 64 -10.18 1.82 -29.69
N MET A 65 -11.30 2.05 -30.36
CA MET A 65 -11.37 2.67 -31.68
C MET A 65 -12.00 4.06 -31.56
N ILE A 66 -11.22 5.11 -31.80
CA ILE A 66 -11.65 6.51 -31.68
C ILE A 66 -11.88 7.08 -33.09
N PRO A 67 -13.02 7.74 -33.38
CA PRO A 67 -13.34 8.27 -34.72
C PRO A 67 -12.60 9.59 -35.02
N GLU A 68 -11.27 9.59 -34.88
CA GLU A 68 -10.39 10.76 -35.00
C GLU A 68 -9.10 10.40 -35.75
N THR A 69 -8.34 11.42 -36.17
CA THR A 69 -7.02 11.24 -36.80
C THR A 69 -5.98 10.82 -35.77
N ALA A 70 -5.02 10.00 -36.22
CA ALA A 70 -4.01 9.43 -35.33
C ALA A 70 -3.06 10.51 -34.78
N ASP A 71 -2.86 11.60 -35.50
CA ASP A 71 -2.10 12.77 -35.05
C ASP A 71 -2.82 13.49 -33.90
N ARG A 72 -4.13 13.78 -34.02
CA ARG A 72 -4.91 14.43 -32.95
C ARG A 72 -5.03 13.55 -31.70
N VAL A 73 -5.11 12.23 -31.88
CA VAL A 73 -5.05 11.26 -30.76
C VAL A 73 -3.67 11.25 -30.11
N TRP A 74 -2.60 11.37 -30.90
CA TRP A 74 -1.24 11.46 -30.39
C TRP A 74 -1.01 12.74 -29.58
N ASP A 75 -1.40 13.90 -30.11
CA ASP A 75 -1.27 15.18 -29.44
C ASP A 75 -2.04 15.18 -28.09
N ALA A 76 -3.23 14.59 -28.05
CA ALA A 76 -4.02 14.43 -26.83
C ALA A 76 -3.37 13.50 -25.77
N LEU A 77 -2.42 12.64 -26.17
CA LEU A 77 -1.66 11.77 -25.27
C LEU A 77 -0.34 12.40 -24.79
N THR A 78 0.33 13.20 -25.63
CA THR A 78 1.67 13.73 -25.33
C THR A 78 1.71 15.18 -24.88
N GLU A 79 0.79 16.04 -25.33
CA GLU A 79 0.83 17.45 -24.96
C GLU A 79 0.30 17.64 -23.52
N PRO A 80 1.09 18.23 -22.59
CA PRO A 80 0.73 18.33 -21.18
C PRO A 80 -0.63 18.97 -20.92
N ASP A 81 -0.94 20.06 -21.64
CA ASP A 81 -2.18 20.82 -21.51
C ASP A 81 -3.40 20.00 -21.99
N ALA A 82 -3.23 19.14 -22.99
CA ALA A 82 -4.30 18.26 -23.48
C ALA A 82 -4.51 17.06 -22.55
N ALA A 83 -3.44 16.46 -22.02
CA ALA A 83 -3.51 15.40 -21.03
C ALA A 83 -4.18 15.86 -19.72
N ALA A 84 -4.00 17.13 -19.34
CA ALA A 84 -4.63 17.73 -18.16
C ALA A 84 -6.17 17.87 -18.24
N GLU A 85 -6.78 17.79 -19.43
CA GLU A 85 -8.23 17.86 -19.62
C GLU A 85 -8.94 16.51 -19.40
N TRP A 86 -8.28 15.38 -19.67
CA TRP A 86 -8.94 14.06 -19.65
C TRP A 86 -8.27 13.01 -18.76
N LEU A 87 -6.97 13.14 -18.45
CA LEU A 87 -6.20 12.17 -17.66
C LEU A 87 -5.79 12.74 -16.28
N ALA A 88 -4.81 13.63 -16.26
CA ALA A 88 -4.12 14.08 -15.04
C ALA A 88 -3.27 15.33 -15.34
N VAL A 89 -3.00 16.15 -14.32
CA VAL A 89 -2.07 17.29 -14.45
C VAL A 89 -0.64 16.77 -14.57
N CYS A 90 -0.05 17.03 -15.73
CA CYS A 90 1.33 16.70 -16.04
C CYS A 90 2.30 17.68 -15.37
N ARG A 91 2.97 17.28 -14.28
CA ARG A 91 4.08 18.05 -13.68
C ARG A 91 5.43 17.52 -14.19
N GLY A 92 6.40 18.42 -14.40
CA GLY A 92 7.72 18.06 -14.95
C GLY A 92 7.73 18.03 -16.49
N HIS A 93 8.36 17.01 -17.08
CA HIS A 93 8.50 16.89 -18.54
C HIS A 93 7.78 15.64 -19.06
N TRP A 94 6.44 15.69 -19.08
CA TRP A 94 5.60 14.63 -19.62
C TRP A 94 5.95 14.30 -21.08
N ALA A 95 5.79 13.02 -21.44
CA ALA A 95 6.04 12.45 -22.77
C ALA A 95 7.42 12.76 -23.41
N LYS A 96 8.40 13.29 -22.66
CA LYS A 96 9.73 13.62 -23.18
C LYS A 96 10.71 12.47 -22.92
N GLU A 97 11.22 11.87 -23.99
CA GLU A 97 12.13 10.71 -23.90
C GLU A 97 13.35 10.96 -22.98
N GLY A 98 13.58 10.02 -22.05
CA GLY A 98 14.61 10.09 -21.02
C GLY A 98 14.28 10.96 -19.80
N ALA A 99 13.15 11.69 -19.80
CA ALA A 99 12.79 12.61 -18.73
C ALA A 99 11.83 12.01 -17.69
N GLU A 100 11.79 12.68 -16.53
CA GLU A 100 10.91 12.36 -15.41
C GLU A 100 9.77 13.38 -15.31
N SER A 101 8.63 12.90 -14.83
CA SER A 101 7.36 13.63 -14.76
C SER A 101 6.43 13.01 -13.72
N MET A 102 5.32 13.66 -13.45
CA MET A 102 4.26 13.16 -12.57
C MET A 102 2.91 13.37 -13.24
N LEU A 103 2.08 12.33 -13.21
CA LEU A 103 0.65 12.43 -13.51
C LEU A 103 -0.08 12.57 -12.18
N ASP A 104 -0.54 13.79 -11.88
CA ASP A 104 -1.25 14.12 -10.64
C ASP A 104 -2.76 14.21 -10.92
N PHE A 105 -3.57 13.39 -10.25
CA PHE A 105 -5.03 13.39 -10.44
C PHE A 105 -5.73 14.49 -9.63
N GLU A 106 -5.00 15.18 -8.76
CA GLU A 106 -5.43 16.28 -7.87
C GLU A 106 -6.42 15.93 -6.76
N ASP A 107 -6.83 14.67 -6.65
CA ASP A 107 -7.59 14.09 -5.53
C ASP A 107 -6.69 13.52 -4.40
N GLY A 108 -5.37 13.58 -4.58
CA GLY A 108 -4.36 12.99 -3.69
C GLY A 108 -3.58 11.85 -4.36
N GLU A 109 -4.13 11.27 -5.42
CA GLU A 109 -3.50 10.19 -6.18
C GLU A 109 -2.52 10.72 -7.25
N PHE A 110 -1.37 10.04 -7.41
CA PHE A 110 -0.43 10.35 -8.49
C PHE A 110 0.42 9.15 -8.93
N PHE A 111 0.89 9.21 -10.19
CA PHE A 111 1.95 8.35 -10.69
C PHE A 111 3.24 9.15 -10.90
N TYR A 112 4.35 8.69 -10.33
CA TYR A 112 5.68 9.15 -10.71
C TYR A 112 6.15 8.41 -11.96
N CYS A 113 6.50 9.14 -13.01
CA CYS A 113 6.67 8.61 -14.36
C CYS A 113 8.07 8.92 -14.94
N ARG A 114 8.64 7.97 -15.68
CA ARG A 114 9.84 8.20 -16.51
C ARG A 114 9.61 7.69 -17.94
N THR A 115 9.64 8.59 -18.91
CA THR A 115 9.41 8.25 -20.32
C THR A 115 10.64 7.60 -20.94
N GLU A 116 10.50 6.38 -21.46
CA GLU A 116 11.56 5.64 -22.15
C GLU A 116 11.48 5.78 -23.68
N THR A 117 10.32 6.13 -24.23
CA THR A 117 10.14 6.37 -25.67
C THR A 117 8.95 7.27 -25.91
N ALA A 118 9.09 8.27 -26.78
CA ALA A 118 7.96 9.00 -27.34
C ALA A 118 8.19 9.26 -28.83
N ARG A 119 7.50 8.47 -29.67
CA ARG A 119 7.64 8.53 -31.13
C ARG A 119 6.27 8.76 -31.77
N PRO A 120 6.03 9.89 -32.46
CA PRO A 120 4.74 10.17 -33.08
C PRO A 120 4.40 9.19 -34.21
N VAL A 121 3.13 9.21 -34.60
CA VAL A 121 2.60 8.44 -35.72
C VAL A 121 3.28 8.87 -37.02
N THR A 122 3.49 7.94 -37.96
CA THR A 122 3.83 8.27 -39.36
C THR A 122 2.95 7.45 -40.30
N PRO A 123 2.80 7.82 -41.59
CA PRO A 123 2.00 7.06 -42.55
C PRO A 123 2.45 5.60 -42.79
N GLN A 124 3.55 5.17 -42.19
CA GLN A 124 4.13 3.82 -42.27
C GLN A 124 4.30 3.14 -40.90
N ARG A 125 4.08 3.84 -39.78
CA ARG A 125 4.40 3.36 -38.42
C ARG A 125 3.41 3.91 -37.39
N ALA A 126 2.95 3.04 -36.49
CA ALA A 126 2.20 3.45 -35.32
C ALA A 126 3.05 4.36 -34.41
N GLY A 127 2.42 5.36 -33.80
CA GLY A 127 3.00 6.14 -32.71
C GLY A 127 3.13 5.27 -31.47
N VAL A 128 4.18 5.50 -30.67
CA VAL A 128 4.48 4.74 -29.45
C VAL A 128 4.95 5.68 -28.35
N LEU A 129 4.16 5.78 -27.28
CA LEU A 129 4.54 6.40 -26.01
C LEU A 129 4.74 5.27 -24.99
N ARG A 130 5.96 5.14 -24.45
CA ARG A 130 6.29 4.14 -23.42
C ARG A 130 6.95 4.82 -22.23
N TYR A 131 6.48 4.51 -21.04
CA TYR A 131 7.04 4.99 -19.78
C TYR A 131 7.02 3.92 -18.70
N LEU A 132 7.88 4.07 -17.69
CA LEU A 132 7.70 3.45 -16.39
C LEU A 132 6.80 4.35 -15.56
N TRP A 133 5.92 3.77 -14.75
CA TRP A 133 5.25 4.48 -13.67
C TRP A 133 5.36 3.76 -12.32
N ARG A 134 5.32 4.54 -11.24
CA ARG A 134 5.17 4.07 -9.85
C ARG A 134 4.02 4.79 -9.18
N TRP A 135 3.12 4.02 -8.61
CA TRP A 135 2.02 4.52 -7.80
C TRP A 135 2.52 5.25 -6.55
N ALA A 136 2.03 6.47 -6.30
CA ALA A 136 2.48 7.36 -5.22
C ALA A 136 4.02 7.49 -5.11
N GLY A 137 4.75 7.28 -6.21
CA GLY A 137 6.22 7.19 -6.25
C GLY A 137 6.84 5.94 -5.59
N ILE A 138 6.18 5.32 -4.61
CA ILE A 138 6.72 4.23 -3.77
C ILE A 138 6.26 2.81 -4.16
N GLY A 139 5.19 2.71 -4.96
CA GLY A 139 4.64 1.43 -5.41
C GLY A 139 5.52 0.65 -6.38
N PRO A 140 5.17 -0.61 -6.67
CA PRO A 140 5.86 -1.41 -7.69
C PRO A 140 5.89 -0.67 -9.03
N ALA A 141 6.98 -0.84 -9.77
CA ALA A 141 7.12 -0.21 -11.09
C ALA A 141 6.45 -1.09 -12.15
N ALA A 142 5.59 -0.49 -12.97
CA ALA A 142 5.05 -1.10 -14.18
C ALA A 142 5.43 -0.29 -15.42
N VAL A 143 5.49 -0.99 -16.56
CA VAL A 143 5.68 -0.42 -17.89
C VAL A 143 4.31 -0.14 -18.49
N VAL A 144 4.04 1.08 -18.91
CA VAL A 144 2.88 1.40 -19.77
C VAL A 144 3.38 1.70 -21.17
N THR A 145 2.75 1.07 -22.17
CA THR A 145 2.99 1.31 -23.59
C THR A 145 1.67 1.63 -24.28
N TRP A 146 1.53 2.87 -24.74
CA TRP A 146 0.48 3.30 -25.66
C TRP A 146 0.94 3.08 -27.09
N GLN A 147 0.07 2.53 -27.94
CA GLN A 147 0.27 2.39 -29.37
C GLN A 147 -0.88 3.05 -30.12
N VAL A 148 -0.56 3.99 -31.02
CA VAL A 148 -1.53 4.80 -31.77
C VAL A 148 -1.40 4.50 -33.25
N ARG A 149 -2.44 3.92 -33.86
CA ARG A 149 -2.39 3.43 -35.25
C ARG A 149 -3.59 3.94 -36.06
N GLN A 150 -3.30 4.68 -37.13
CA GLN A 150 -4.32 5.07 -38.10
C GLN A 150 -4.96 3.84 -38.75
N HIS A 151 -6.28 3.85 -38.83
CA HIS A 151 -7.13 2.98 -39.63
C HIS A 151 -7.88 3.87 -40.66
N PRO A 152 -8.41 3.35 -41.79
CA PRO A 152 -8.95 4.20 -42.87
C PRO A 152 -10.04 5.23 -42.48
N ASP A 153 -10.74 5.02 -41.37
CA ASP A 153 -11.91 5.78 -40.92
C ASP A 153 -11.87 6.17 -39.42
N ARG A 154 -10.80 5.79 -38.70
CA ARG A 154 -10.68 5.89 -37.23
C ARG A 154 -9.23 5.71 -36.80
N THR A 155 -8.93 5.90 -35.51
CA THR A 155 -7.64 5.54 -34.90
C THR A 155 -7.85 4.39 -33.92
N VAL A 156 -6.96 3.40 -33.97
CA VAL A 156 -6.86 2.33 -32.98
C VAL A 156 -5.85 2.77 -31.92
N VAL A 157 -6.27 2.78 -30.66
CA VAL A 157 -5.41 3.05 -29.50
C VAL A 157 -5.35 1.78 -28.66
N THR A 158 -4.17 1.20 -28.54
CA THR A 158 -3.91 0.01 -27.73
C THR A 158 -3.02 0.41 -26.57
N VAL A 159 -3.48 0.19 -25.33
CA VAL A 159 -2.64 0.29 -24.13
C VAL A 159 -2.20 -1.11 -23.72
N THR A 160 -0.92 -1.26 -23.43
CA THR A 160 -0.36 -2.43 -22.77
C THR A 160 0.28 -1.97 -21.47
N GLU A 161 -0.13 -2.55 -20.34
CA GLU A 161 0.58 -2.44 -19.07
C GLU A 161 1.24 -3.78 -18.74
N GLU A 162 2.54 -3.75 -18.45
CA GLU A 162 3.36 -4.92 -18.12
C GLU A 162 4.02 -4.71 -16.75
N ALA A 163 3.80 -5.63 -15.81
CA ALA A 163 4.29 -5.54 -14.44
C ALA A 163 5.03 -6.82 -14.03
N PHE A 164 6.14 -6.66 -13.33
CA PHE A 164 6.95 -7.75 -12.79
C PHE A 164 6.80 -7.83 -11.27
N ASN A 165 6.53 -9.04 -10.78
CA ASN A 165 6.14 -9.36 -9.41
C ASN A 165 5.03 -8.45 -8.81
N PRO A 166 3.92 -8.21 -9.52
CA PRO A 166 2.85 -7.36 -9.01
C PRO A 166 2.00 -8.06 -7.91
N PRO A 167 1.36 -7.28 -7.03
CA PRO A 167 0.37 -7.71 -6.03
C PRO A 167 -0.71 -8.66 -6.55
N SER A 168 -1.20 -9.58 -5.72
CA SER A 168 -2.13 -10.66 -6.11
C SER A 168 -3.36 -10.14 -6.84
N ASP A 169 -3.93 -9.05 -6.32
CA ASP A 169 -5.12 -8.35 -6.80
C ASP A 169 -4.93 -7.42 -8.01
N TRP A 170 -3.70 -7.25 -8.53
CA TRP A 170 -3.33 -6.33 -9.62
C TRP A 170 -4.29 -6.33 -10.82
N ARG A 171 -4.78 -7.50 -11.23
CA ARG A 171 -5.73 -7.64 -12.35
C ARG A 171 -7.10 -7.05 -12.04
N SER A 172 -7.56 -7.14 -10.79
CA SER A 172 -8.86 -6.64 -10.36
C SER A 172 -8.90 -5.11 -10.36
N TRP A 173 -7.79 -4.49 -9.95
CA TRP A 173 -7.63 -3.03 -9.94
C TRP A 173 -7.35 -2.46 -11.33
N ASN A 174 -6.18 -2.76 -11.90
CA ASN A 174 -5.75 -2.12 -13.14
C ASN A 174 -6.48 -2.64 -14.39
N GLY A 175 -6.96 -3.88 -14.37
CA GLY A 175 -7.67 -4.49 -15.51
C GLY A 175 -9.02 -3.82 -15.81
N MET A 176 -9.65 -3.19 -14.82
CA MET A 176 -10.90 -2.43 -14.99
C MET A 176 -10.68 -0.91 -15.13
N GLY A 177 -9.53 -0.38 -14.73
CA GLY A 177 -9.19 1.04 -14.88
C GLY A 177 -8.93 1.46 -16.33
N TRP A 178 -8.15 0.66 -17.08
CA TRP A 178 -7.77 0.99 -18.46
C TRP A 178 -8.92 1.21 -19.44
N PRO A 179 -10.02 0.43 -19.42
CA PRO A 179 -11.22 0.72 -20.21
C PRO A 179 -11.78 2.13 -19.97
N GLY A 180 -11.97 2.53 -18.70
CA GLY A 180 -12.50 3.84 -18.35
C GLY A 180 -11.60 4.99 -18.78
N ILE A 181 -10.27 4.83 -18.64
CA ILE A 181 -9.26 5.80 -19.09
C ILE A 181 -9.33 6.00 -20.61
N LEU A 182 -9.54 4.94 -21.38
CA LEU A 182 -9.68 5.01 -22.83
C LEU A 182 -11.04 5.58 -23.27
N GLU A 183 -12.10 5.37 -22.49
CA GLU A 183 -13.40 6.01 -22.69
C GLU A 183 -13.35 7.52 -22.41
N GLN A 184 -12.58 7.97 -21.40
CA GLN A 184 -12.32 9.40 -21.16
C GLN A 184 -11.60 10.07 -22.32
N LEU A 185 -10.51 9.47 -22.83
CA LEU A 185 -9.78 9.97 -24.01
C LEU A 185 -10.71 10.12 -25.23
N ALA A 186 -11.53 9.09 -25.51
CA ALA A 186 -12.49 9.13 -26.60
C ALA A 186 -13.61 10.16 -26.37
N GLY A 187 -14.06 10.33 -25.12
CA GLY A 187 -15.05 11.34 -24.72
C GLY A 187 -14.54 12.77 -24.91
N TYR A 188 -13.30 13.04 -24.50
CA TYR A 188 -12.63 14.34 -24.61
C TYR A 188 -12.45 14.71 -26.07
N LEU A 189 -11.86 13.81 -26.87
CA LEU A 189 -11.66 14.03 -28.30
C LEU A 189 -12.97 14.28 -29.06
N ARG A 190 -14.04 13.55 -28.72
CA ARG A 190 -15.37 13.70 -29.33
C ARG A 190 -16.06 15.02 -28.98
N THR A 191 -15.79 15.61 -27.81
CA THR A 191 -16.57 16.74 -27.27
C THR A 191 -15.81 18.05 -27.18
N GLY A 192 -14.49 18.02 -27.05
CA GLY A 192 -13.68 19.18 -26.69
C GLY A 192 -13.86 19.65 -25.24
N LEU A 193 -14.50 18.84 -24.38
CA LEU A 193 -14.74 19.14 -22.97
C LEU A 193 -13.91 18.22 -22.09
N GLY A 194 -13.32 18.75 -21.01
CA GLY A 194 -12.59 17.94 -20.03
C GLY A 194 -13.42 16.76 -19.51
N GLN A 195 -12.79 15.59 -19.40
CA GLN A 195 -13.42 14.32 -18.99
C GLN A 195 -12.78 13.69 -17.75
N ARG A 196 -11.83 14.38 -17.09
CA ARG A 196 -11.21 13.89 -15.85
C ARG A 196 -12.29 13.53 -14.82
N TRP A 197 -12.09 12.40 -14.15
CA TRP A 197 -12.84 12.12 -12.92
C TRP A 197 -12.43 13.15 -11.87
N PRO A 198 -13.37 13.77 -11.14
CA PRO A 198 -13.04 14.74 -10.11
C PRO A 198 -12.48 14.09 -8.83
N TRP A 199 -12.70 12.78 -8.66
CA TRP A 199 -12.07 11.88 -7.69
C TRP A 199 -12.37 10.41 -8.09
N ARG A 200 -11.67 9.44 -7.51
CA ARG A 200 -12.05 8.01 -7.61
C ARG A 200 -13.01 7.59 -6.48
N ARG A 201 -14.05 6.80 -6.81
CA ARG A 201 -14.99 6.19 -5.84
C ARG A 201 -14.45 4.97 -5.10
N MET A 202 -13.39 4.35 -5.62
CA MET A 202 -12.71 3.25 -4.91
C MET A 202 -11.67 3.87 -3.97
N GLY A 203 -11.72 3.48 -2.69
CA GLY A 203 -10.79 4.00 -1.68
C GLY A 203 -9.33 3.80 -2.07
N PRO A 204 -8.48 4.84 -1.92
CA PRO A 204 -7.09 4.77 -2.34
C PRO A 204 -6.37 3.65 -1.60
N TYR A 205 -5.62 2.86 -2.37
CA TYR A 205 -4.74 1.84 -1.84
C TYR A 205 -3.29 2.24 -2.07
N ILE A 206 -2.47 2.21 -1.03
CA ILE A 206 -1.03 2.42 -1.10
C ILE A 206 -0.35 1.06 -1.02
N GLN A 207 0.42 0.75 -2.06
CA GLN A 207 1.32 -0.39 -2.11
C GLN A 207 2.75 0.14 -2.08
N ALA A 208 3.65 -0.50 -1.35
CA ALA A 208 5.08 -0.17 -1.35
C ALA A 208 5.94 -1.43 -1.21
N VAL A 209 7.14 -1.38 -1.77
CA VAL A 209 8.07 -2.53 -1.76
C VAL A 209 8.95 -2.49 -0.51
N VAL A 210 8.73 -3.44 0.40
CA VAL A 210 9.52 -3.65 1.63
C VAL A 210 10.65 -4.65 1.36
N PRO A 211 11.92 -4.32 1.65
CA PRO A 211 13.06 -5.19 1.36
C PRO A 211 13.35 -6.21 2.49
N ALA A 212 12.33 -6.89 3.01
CA ALA A 212 12.45 -7.87 4.11
C ALA A 212 11.38 -8.97 4.02
N PRO A 213 11.67 -10.23 4.42
CA PRO A 213 10.72 -11.37 4.39
C PRO A 213 9.36 -11.04 5.01
N PRO A 214 8.24 -11.63 4.54
CA PRO A 214 6.91 -11.08 4.78
C PRO A 214 6.50 -11.19 6.26
N PHE A 215 6.98 -12.21 6.97
CA PHE A 215 6.70 -12.38 8.39
C PHE A 215 7.59 -11.49 9.27
N GLU A 216 8.87 -11.32 8.91
CA GLU A 216 9.78 -10.37 9.58
C GLU A 216 9.30 -8.92 9.37
N ALA A 217 8.87 -8.60 8.15
CA ALA A 217 8.28 -7.32 7.80
C ALA A 217 6.89 -7.12 8.44
N TRP A 218 6.08 -8.16 8.63
CA TRP A 218 4.83 -8.08 9.40
C TRP A 218 5.09 -7.74 10.86
N GLU A 219 5.95 -8.50 11.54
CA GLU A 219 6.35 -8.23 12.93
C GLU A 219 6.95 -6.82 13.07
N ALA A 220 7.81 -6.42 12.13
CA ALA A 220 8.35 -5.07 12.08
C ALA A 220 7.27 -4.00 11.86
N LEU A 221 6.27 -4.21 11.00
CA LEU A 221 5.22 -3.23 10.76
C LEU A 221 4.24 -3.13 11.95
N THR A 222 3.82 -4.25 12.54
CA THR A 222 2.78 -4.26 13.58
C THR A 222 3.31 -4.04 15.00
N SER A 223 4.60 -4.29 15.26
CA SER A 223 5.15 -4.14 16.61
C SER A 223 5.02 -2.70 17.14
N GLU A 224 4.54 -2.57 18.37
CA GLU A 224 4.23 -1.30 19.03
C GLU A 224 5.42 -0.31 19.02
N ARG A 225 6.65 -0.85 19.12
CA ARG A 225 7.90 -0.09 19.04
C ARG A 225 8.16 0.52 17.67
N ALA A 226 7.70 -0.10 16.59
CA ALA A 226 7.97 0.30 15.22
C ALA A 226 6.87 1.19 14.62
N VAL A 227 5.60 0.97 14.98
CA VAL A 227 4.45 1.78 14.50
C VAL A 227 4.72 3.28 14.60
N LYS A 228 5.30 3.75 15.71
CA LYS A 228 5.65 5.17 15.93
C LYS A 228 6.67 5.78 14.95
N HIS A 229 7.38 4.96 14.18
CA HIS A 229 8.38 5.40 13.20
C HIS A 229 7.80 5.54 11.79
N TRP A 230 6.60 5.02 11.55
CA TRP A 230 6.02 4.88 10.22
C TRP A 230 4.57 5.39 10.13
N LEU A 231 3.82 5.32 11.24
CA LEU A 231 2.51 5.94 11.45
C LEU A 231 2.62 7.05 12.51
N GLN A 232 2.03 8.21 12.26
CA GLN A 232 2.09 9.37 13.16
C GLN A 232 1.13 9.23 14.36
N ARG A 233 1.26 8.16 15.15
CA ARG A 233 0.44 7.93 16.36
C ARG A 233 0.89 8.79 17.54
N SER A 234 -0.07 9.19 18.37
CA SER A 234 0.18 9.86 19.66
C SER A 234 0.02 8.93 20.88
N HIS A 235 -0.90 7.97 20.81
CA HIS A 235 -1.16 6.93 21.82
C HIS A 235 -1.94 5.77 21.19
N GLY A 236 -2.15 4.67 21.92
CA GLY A 236 -2.75 3.42 21.41
C GLY A 236 -1.81 2.61 20.51
N SER A 237 -2.22 1.42 20.11
CA SER A 237 -1.43 0.44 19.34
C SER A 237 -2.19 -0.13 18.13
N LEU A 238 -1.72 -1.24 17.56
CA LEU A 238 -2.43 -2.03 16.56
C LEU A 238 -3.07 -3.31 17.15
N ALA A 239 -3.19 -3.41 18.47
CA ALA A 239 -3.93 -4.51 19.11
C ALA A 239 -5.44 -4.36 18.81
N PRO A 240 -6.17 -5.45 18.51
CA PRO A 240 -7.60 -5.37 18.26
C PRO A 240 -8.38 -4.76 19.44
N GLY A 241 -9.18 -3.73 19.15
CA GLY A 241 -9.95 -2.97 20.16
C GLY A 241 -9.16 -1.95 20.99
N ASP A 242 -7.87 -1.71 20.71
CA ASP A 242 -7.11 -0.61 21.34
C ASP A 242 -7.12 0.64 20.44
N PRO A 243 -7.82 1.73 20.81
CA PRO A 243 -7.97 2.90 19.96
C PRO A 243 -6.69 3.76 19.90
N MET A 244 -6.20 3.98 18.68
CA MET A 244 -4.97 4.72 18.39
C MET A 244 -5.28 6.07 17.75
N THR A 245 -4.93 7.17 18.42
CA THR A 245 -5.08 8.51 17.81
C THR A 245 -3.90 8.82 16.89
N VAL A 246 -4.19 8.90 15.59
CA VAL A 246 -3.26 9.20 14.50
C VAL A 246 -3.37 10.68 14.12
N VAL A 247 -2.22 11.33 13.91
CA VAL A 247 -2.13 12.69 13.36
C VAL A 247 -2.26 12.61 11.85
N MET A 248 -3.17 13.40 11.28
CA MET A 248 -3.33 13.54 9.85
C MET A 248 -2.22 14.43 9.30
N GLY A 249 -1.58 14.03 8.19
CA GLY A 249 -0.45 14.79 7.61
C GLY A 249 -0.86 16.17 7.09
N ASP A 250 -2.16 16.39 6.91
CA ASP A 250 -2.78 17.56 6.29
C ASP A 250 -3.04 18.76 7.21
N ALA A 251 -2.64 18.66 8.49
CA ALA A 251 -3.00 19.63 9.53
C ALA A 251 -4.52 19.82 9.75
N SER A 252 -5.38 18.97 9.18
CA SER A 252 -6.81 18.94 9.50
C SER A 252 -7.09 18.29 10.87
N GLY A 253 -6.08 17.66 11.47
CA GLY A 253 -6.01 17.35 12.89
C GLY A 253 -5.66 15.91 13.17
N THR A 254 -6.55 15.21 13.86
CA THR A 254 -6.38 13.81 14.27
C THR A 254 -7.62 12.98 13.99
N VAL A 255 -7.40 11.67 13.85
CA VAL A 255 -8.43 10.63 13.77
C VAL A 255 -8.14 9.53 14.77
N VAL A 256 -9.17 8.76 15.13
CA VAL A 256 -9.02 7.54 15.92
C VAL A 256 -9.06 6.35 14.96
N LEU A 257 -7.96 5.61 14.88
CA LEU A 257 -7.86 4.31 14.21
C LEU A 257 -8.11 3.22 15.25
N GLU A 258 -9.03 2.30 14.98
CA GLU A 258 -9.33 1.13 15.81
C GLU A 258 -9.12 -0.13 14.97
N VAL A 259 -8.21 -1.02 15.37
CA VAL A 259 -8.06 -2.32 14.71
C VAL A 259 -9.25 -3.19 15.11
N THR A 260 -10.08 -3.57 14.15
CA THR A 260 -11.28 -4.40 14.39
C THR A 260 -10.96 -5.90 14.31
N ARG A 261 -9.87 -6.27 13.62
CA ARG A 261 -9.38 -7.66 13.51
C ARG A 261 -7.88 -7.68 13.21
N SER A 262 -7.14 -8.59 13.85
CA SER A 262 -5.82 -9.05 13.37
C SER A 262 -5.91 -10.54 13.05
N VAL A 263 -5.24 -10.97 12.00
CA VAL A 263 -5.09 -12.37 11.59
C VAL A 263 -3.61 -12.62 11.36
N GLU A 264 -3.05 -13.56 12.12
CA GLU A 264 -1.63 -13.90 12.03
C GLU A 264 -1.35 -14.90 10.90
N ALA A 265 -0.07 -15.08 10.60
CA ALA A 265 0.40 -16.05 9.62
C ALA A 265 -0.14 -17.46 9.90
N ALA A 266 -0.44 -18.21 8.84
CA ALA A 266 -1.00 -19.56 8.88
C ALA A 266 -2.40 -19.73 9.53
N GLN A 267 -3.11 -18.66 9.92
CA GLN A 267 -4.45 -18.78 10.51
C GLN A 267 -5.58 -18.97 9.49
N GLU A 268 -5.54 -18.32 8.32
CA GLU A 268 -6.67 -18.30 7.38
C GLU A 268 -6.31 -18.60 5.91
N PHE A 269 -7.14 -19.42 5.27
CA PHE A 269 -7.15 -19.70 3.83
C PHE A 269 -7.85 -18.54 3.07
N PRO A 270 -7.43 -18.13 1.86
CA PRO A 270 -6.57 -18.83 0.91
C PRO A 270 -5.07 -18.53 0.96
N SER A 271 -4.66 -17.40 1.55
CA SER A 271 -3.28 -16.93 1.45
C SER A 271 -2.35 -17.41 2.57
N TYR A 272 -2.88 -17.67 3.77
CA TYR A 272 -2.11 -17.86 5.01
C TYR A 272 -1.15 -16.70 5.35
N LEU A 273 -1.31 -15.55 4.68
CA LEU A 273 -0.57 -14.32 4.91
C LEU A 273 -1.28 -13.48 5.97
N PRO A 274 -0.53 -12.83 6.87
CA PRO A 274 -1.12 -12.03 7.92
C PRO A 274 -1.73 -10.73 7.38
N TYR A 275 -2.77 -10.27 8.06
CA TYR A 275 -3.43 -9.00 7.76
C TYR A 275 -4.16 -8.46 9.00
N LEU A 276 -4.46 -7.16 8.98
CA LEU A 276 -5.38 -6.56 9.94
C LEU A 276 -6.47 -5.76 9.20
N GLU A 277 -7.66 -5.74 9.77
CA GLU A 277 -8.80 -4.92 9.35
C GLU A 277 -8.98 -3.83 10.43
N PHE A 278 -9.23 -2.60 9.99
CA PHE A 278 -9.33 -1.45 10.88
C PHE A 278 -10.47 -0.52 10.45
N GLU A 279 -10.94 0.28 11.39
CA GLU A 279 -11.81 1.44 11.17
C GLU A 279 -11.05 2.72 11.53
N VAL A 280 -11.37 3.81 10.84
CA VAL A 280 -10.92 5.16 11.21
C VAL A 280 -12.13 6.06 11.41
N ARG A 281 -12.14 6.83 12.49
CA ARG A 281 -13.25 7.69 12.90
C ARG A 281 -12.78 9.11 13.19
N ARG A 282 -13.63 10.08 12.87
CA ARG A 282 -13.46 11.51 13.12
C ARG A 282 -14.79 12.08 13.59
N THR A 283 -14.79 13.05 14.51
CA THR A 283 -16.03 13.67 15.04
C THR A 283 -16.88 14.40 14.00
N ALA A 284 -16.34 14.62 12.79
CA ALA A 284 -16.99 15.29 11.68
C ALA A 284 -17.37 14.33 10.52
N TRP A 285 -17.23 13.01 10.72
CA TRP A 285 -17.71 11.98 9.80
C TRP A 285 -18.98 11.36 10.37
N GLU A 286 -19.96 11.02 9.52
CA GLU A 286 -21.17 10.32 9.97
C GLU A 286 -20.85 8.86 10.32
N ARG A 287 -19.88 8.26 9.63
CA ARG A 287 -19.52 6.85 9.79
C ARG A 287 -18.01 6.63 9.94
N ALA A 288 -17.69 5.41 10.34
CA ALA A 288 -16.33 4.92 10.37
C ALA A 288 -15.90 4.46 8.97
N LEU A 289 -14.66 4.75 8.60
CA LEU A 289 -14.10 4.37 7.31
C LEU A 289 -13.21 3.14 7.48
N GLY A 290 -13.63 2.03 6.87
CA GLY A 290 -12.95 0.75 6.96
C GLY A 290 -11.69 0.71 6.11
N GLY A 291 -10.70 -0.08 6.53
CA GLY A 291 -9.48 -0.34 5.78
C GLY A 291 -8.83 -1.66 6.16
N ARG A 292 -7.80 -2.04 5.39
CA ARG A 292 -7.02 -3.25 5.58
C ARG A 292 -5.54 -2.98 5.34
N LEU A 293 -4.69 -3.52 6.21
CA LEU A 293 -3.24 -3.60 6.01
C LEU A 293 -2.86 -5.08 5.88
N TRP A 294 -2.07 -5.43 4.88
CA TRP A 294 -1.56 -6.78 4.64
C TRP A 294 -0.16 -6.74 4.04
N ILE A 295 0.49 -7.89 3.96
CA ILE A 295 1.77 -8.06 3.27
C ILE A 295 1.78 -9.34 2.44
N GLU A 296 2.37 -9.29 1.25
CA GLU A 296 2.47 -10.45 0.36
C GLU A 296 3.79 -10.51 -0.44
N PRO A 297 4.16 -11.70 -0.96
CA PRO A 297 5.34 -11.88 -1.81
C PRO A 297 5.28 -11.05 -3.10
N ALA A 298 6.15 -10.04 -3.22
CA ALA A 298 6.51 -9.42 -4.49
C ALA A 298 7.59 -10.27 -5.18
N GLY A 299 7.24 -11.55 -5.38
CA GLY A 299 8.14 -12.62 -5.76
C GLY A 299 9.01 -13.13 -4.60
N VAL A 300 10.09 -13.84 -4.92
CA VAL A 300 11.05 -14.37 -3.94
C VAL A 300 12.46 -13.88 -4.27
N GLY A 301 12.95 -12.94 -3.45
CA GLY A 301 14.25 -12.28 -3.65
C GLY A 301 14.53 -11.16 -2.65
N ALA A 302 14.03 -11.28 -1.41
CA ALA A 302 14.07 -10.22 -0.38
C ALA A 302 13.33 -8.90 -0.74
N GLN A 303 12.26 -8.97 -1.54
CA GLN A 303 11.35 -7.84 -1.81
C GLN A 303 9.89 -8.30 -1.71
N PHE A 304 9.06 -7.51 -1.02
CA PHE A 304 7.70 -7.87 -0.63
C PHE A 304 6.77 -6.66 -0.79
N ALA A 305 5.51 -6.88 -1.15
CA ALA A 305 4.52 -5.80 -1.24
C ALA A 305 3.79 -5.67 0.09
N ALA A 306 4.02 -4.57 0.81
CA ALA A 306 3.10 -4.14 1.85
C ALA A 306 1.94 -3.39 1.17
N GLY A 307 0.72 -3.84 1.42
CA GLY A 307 -0.52 -3.30 0.86
C GLY A 307 -1.40 -2.71 1.95
N LEU A 308 -1.87 -1.50 1.72
CA LEU A 308 -2.74 -0.74 2.60
C LEU A 308 -3.89 -0.20 1.75
N SER A 309 -5.13 -0.56 2.02
CA SER A 309 -6.30 -0.10 1.25
C SER A 309 -7.40 0.37 2.19
N SER A 310 -7.95 1.55 1.92
CA SER A 310 -9.26 1.92 2.47
C SER A 310 -10.37 1.27 1.64
N ARG A 311 -11.40 0.77 2.32
CA ARG A 311 -12.66 0.32 1.71
C ARG A 311 -13.73 1.37 1.98
N LEU A 312 -13.74 2.41 1.15
CA LEU A 312 -14.83 3.37 1.09
C LEU A 312 -16.08 2.66 0.53
N GLY A 313 -16.96 2.21 1.43
CA GLY A 313 -18.10 1.34 1.12
C GLY A 313 -19.43 1.90 1.58
N GLY A 314 -19.98 2.88 0.85
CA GLY A 314 -21.38 3.31 0.98
C GLY A 314 -21.72 4.07 2.26
N ALA A 315 -20.97 5.12 2.60
CA ALA A 315 -21.05 5.79 3.90
C ALA A 315 -21.81 7.13 3.98
N TRP A 316 -22.20 7.77 2.87
CA TRP A 316 -22.41 9.23 2.81
C TRP A 316 -23.86 9.67 2.48
N ALA A 317 -24.17 10.98 2.58
CA ALA A 317 -25.51 11.57 2.32
C ALA A 317 -25.65 13.13 2.26
N SER A 318 -24.62 14.00 2.20
CA SER A 318 -24.80 15.47 1.97
C SER A 318 -23.59 16.31 1.48
N GLY A 319 -23.87 17.32 0.63
CA GLY A 319 -23.26 18.68 0.77
C GLY A 319 -22.27 19.21 -0.29
N PRO A 320 -22.61 20.26 -1.08
CA PRO A 320 -21.69 20.85 -2.06
C PRO A 320 -20.68 21.92 -1.59
N ALA A 321 -20.89 22.56 -0.43
CA ALA A 321 -20.25 23.85 -0.14
C ALA A 321 -18.76 23.79 0.27
N ASP A 322 -18.36 22.77 1.03
CA ASP A 322 -17.07 22.71 1.73
C ASP A 322 -16.03 21.80 1.03
N ARG A 323 -16.10 21.69 -0.30
CA ARG A 323 -15.39 20.63 -1.05
C ARG A 323 -13.86 20.74 -1.05
N ALA A 324 -13.28 21.94 -1.09
CA ALA A 324 -11.88 22.15 -1.48
C ALA A 324 -10.76 21.86 -0.43
N PRO A 325 -10.83 22.31 0.84
CA PRO A 325 -9.62 22.39 1.68
C PRO A 325 -9.16 21.06 2.32
N TYR A 326 -9.93 19.97 2.18
CA TYR A 326 -9.73 18.73 2.94
C TYR A 326 -8.98 17.60 2.22
N PHE A 327 -8.59 17.77 0.95
CA PHE A 327 -7.84 16.74 0.19
C PHE A 327 -6.31 16.90 0.29
N HIS A 328 -5.81 18.14 0.28
CA HIS A 328 -4.43 18.37 -0.17
C HIS A 328 -3.30 17.94 0.77
N GLY A 329 -3.51 18.03 2.08
CA GLY A 329 -2.37 18.25 2.97
C GLY A 329 -1.56 17.01 3.33
N PHE A 330 -2.05 15.79 3.10
CA PHE A 330 -1.32 14.55 3.48
C PHE A 330 0.03 14.38 2.77
N LEU A 331 0.26 15.18 1.72
CA LEU A 331 1.47 15.23 0.90
C LEU A 331 2.41 16.40 1.29
N GLY A 332 2.03 17.24 2.26
CA GLY A 332 2.68 18.53 2.61
C GLY A 332 3.97 18.43 3.45
N GLY A 333 4.92 17.58 3.04
CA GLY A 333 6.04 17.11 3.87
C GLY A 333 7.41 17.82 3.74
N GLY A 334 7.57 18.86 2.91
CA GLY A 334 8.78 19.70 2.90
C GLY A 334 9.34 20.11 1.53
N ASP A 335 9.82 21.36 1.42
CA ASP A 335 10.29 22.03 0.19
C ASP A 335 11.66 21.55 -0.37
N SER A 336 11.97 20.25 -0.26
CA SER A 336 13.26 19.73 -0.76
C SER A 336 13.19 18.30 -1.28
N ALA A 337 12.89 18.15 -2.58
CA ALA A 337 13.04 16.90 -3.30
C ALA A 337 14.53 16.51 -3.46
N GLY A 338 15.04 15.73 -2.51
CA GLY A 338 16.37 15.11 -2.56
C GLY A 338 16.27 13.61 -2.71
N ALA A 339 16.87 13.04 -3.75
CA ALA A 339 16.88 11.59 -3.97
C ALA A 339 17.71 10.86 -2.89
N VAL A 340 17.21 9.71 -2.44
CA VAL A 340 17.86 8.85 -1.43
C VAL A 340 18.33 7.55 -2.09
N ASP A 341 19.64 7.28 -2.05
CA ASP A 341 20.21 5.96 -2.38
C ASP A 341 20.29 5.12 -1.10
N VAL A 342 19.95 3.83 -1.19
CA VAL A 342 19.92 2.90 -0.05
C VAL A 342 20.78 1.68 -0.39
N ARG A 343 21.82 1.44 0.40
CA ARG A 343 22.74 0.31 0.22
C ARG A 343 22.83 -0.51 1.51
N CYS A 344 22.66 -1.81 1.37
CA CYS A 344 22.68 -2.77 2.47
C CYS A 344 23.87 -3.71 2.31
N ASP A 345 24.97 -3.45 3.02
CA ASP A 345 26.08 -4.40 3.15
C ASP A 345 25.71 -5.44 4.21
N GLY A 346 25.52 -6.70 3.79
CA GLY A 346 24.84 -7.78 4.53
C GLY A 346 25.52 -8.32 5.80
N ALA A 347 26.32 -7.52 6.51
CA ALA A 347 26.92 -7.86 7.80
C ALA A 347 26.94 -6.70 8.82
N ALA A 348 26.54 -5.48 8.43
CA ALA A 348 26.45 -4.32 9.32
C ALA A 348 25.20 -3.49 8.97
N GLY A 349 24.36 -3.22 9.98
CA GLY A 349 23.02 -2.66 9.79
C GLY A 349 22.97 -1.34 8.98
N CYS A 350 21.86 -1.17 8.25
CA CYS A 350 21.63 -0.15 7.23
C CYS A 350 22.12 1.25 7.64
N ARG A 351 23.01 1.83 6.83
CA ARG A 351 23.48 3.21 7.00
C ARG A 351 22.85 4.13 5.98
N TRP A 352 22.28 5.23 6.48
CA TRP A 352 21.69 6.28 5.67
C TRP A 352 22.74 7.37 5.38
N SER A 353 22.88 7.80 4.13
CA SER A 353 23.80 8.87 3.75
C SER A 353 23.22 9.71 2.61
N ALA A 354 22.88 10.97 2.88
CA ALA A 354 22.42 11.90 1.85
C ALA A 354 23.58 12.32 0.93
N TRP A 355 23.32 12.39 -0.38
CA TRP A 355 24.31 12.85 -1.36
C TRP A 355 24.15 14.35 -1.62
N SER A 356 25.08 15.16 -1.12
CA SER A 356 25.05 16.62 -1.27
C SER A 356 26.03 17.08 -2.35
N ALA A 357 25.50 17.63 -3.44
CA ALA A 357 26.29 18.24 -4.52
C ALA A 357 26.79 19.65 -4.14
N ARG A 358 27.62 19.76 -3.09
CA ARG A 358 28.43 20.97 -2.82
C ARG A 358 29.63 20.65 -1.93
N SER A 359 30.71 21.43 -2.11
CA SER A 359 32.04 21.12 -1.59
C SER A 359 32.32 21.67 -0.19
N ALA A 360 33.06 20.86 0.58
CA ALA A 360 33.97 21.24 1.67
C ALA A 360 33.41 21.78 3.01
N ARG A 361 33.61 20.96 4.06
CA ARG A 361 33.78 21.27 5.50
C ARG A 361 32.57 21.81 6.30
N GLY A 362 32.21 21.06 7.35
CA GLY A 362 31.69 21.66 8.59
C GLY A 362 30.53 20.89 9.24
N ALA A 363 30.75 20.41 10.48
CA ALA A 363 29.77 19.92 11.47
C ALA A 363 28.74 18.85 11.04
N ALA A 364 28.66 17.76 11.79
CA ALA A 364 27.58 16.78 11.63
C ALA A 364 26.37 17.15 12.50
N ALA A 365 25.18 17.11 11.90
CA ALA A 365 23.89 17.06 12.59
C ALA A 365 23.05 15.95 11.95
N GLY A 366 22.61 14.96 12.73
CA GLY A 366 21.89 13.80 12.22
C GLY A 366 20.38 14.04 12.18
N CYS A 367 19.83 14.24 10.98
CA CYS A 367 18.39 14.13 10.75
C CYS A 367 18.05 12.68 10.38
N ALA A 368 17.17 12.04 11.14
CA ALA A 368 16.61 10.74 10.78
C ALA A 368 15.38 10.94 9.90
N ALA A 369 15.46 10.54 8.64
CA ALA A 369 14.29 10.49 7.76
C ALA A 369 13.46 9.24 8.09
N GLY A 370 12.22 9.44 8.55
CA GLY A 370 11.24 8.37 8.71
C GLY A 370 10.43 8.18 7.42
N ALA A 371 10.19 6.93 7.02
CA ALA A 371 9.24 6.62 5.96
C ALA A 371 7.83 6.63 6.55
N ALA A 372 7.09 7.73 6.36
CA ALA A 372 5.68 7.82 6.71
C ALA A 372 4.82 7.03 5.71
N TRP A 373 3.80 6.33 6.20
CA TRP A 373 2.85 5.61 5.35
C TRP A 373 1.51 6.35 5.29
N LEU A 374 0.90 6.30 4.12
CA LEU A 374 -0.28 7.07 3.76
C LEU A 374 -1.51 6.17 3.81
N VAL A 375 -2.37 6.39 4.81
CA VAL A 375 -3.77 5.94 4.81
C VAL A 375 -4.60 7.14 4.36
N ASP A 376 -5.31 7.04 3.23
CA ASP A 376 -6.18 8.12 2.76
C ASP A 376 -7.65 7.70 2.69
N LEU A 377 -8.51 8.64 3.10
CA LEU A 377 -9.82 8.42 3.70
C LEU A 377 -10.67 9.70 3.58
N ARG A 378 -11.46 9.79 2.52
CA ARG A 378 -12.52 10.80 2.38
C ARG A 378 -13.81 10.19 1.82
N GLU A 379 -14.81 11.02 1.58
CA GLU A 379 -16.20 10.62 1.34
C GLU A 379 -16.70 11.14 -0.02
N ASP A 380 -17.54 10.30 -0.66
CA ASP A 380 -18.38 10.64 -1.81
C ASP A 380 -19.53 11.55 -1.39
N ASP A 381 -20.27 12.11 -2.35
CA ASP A 381 -21.74 12.10 -2.22
C ASP A 381 -22.47 12.20 -3.57
N ASP A 382 -23.63 11.54 -3.68
CA ASP A 382 -24.42 11.38 -4.91
C ASP A 382 -25.60 12.38 -4.99
N GLU A 383 -25.30 13.66 -5.25
CA GLU A 383 -25.94 14.54 -6.27
C GLU A 383 -25.19 15.89 -6.44
#